data_AF-A0A3D4Y0R0-F1
#
_entry.id   AF-A0A3D4Y0R0-F1
#
_cell.length_a   1.000
_cell.length_b   1.000
_cell.length_c   1.000
_cell.angle_alpha   90.00
_cell.angle_beta   90.00
_cell.angle_gamma   90.00
#
_symmetry.space_group_name_H-M   'P 1'
#
loop_
_entity.id
_entity.type
_entity.pdbx_description
1 polymer ?
#
loop_
_entity_poly.entity_id
_entity_poly.type
_entity_poly.pdbx_seq_one_letter_code
_entity_poly.pdbx_strand_id
1 'polypeptide(L)'
;MMNRKYCLDKKEWEEAQAALLLAKQFGLIEDAGIEALEKRRAKKNKENSLYGVRFYSPAMYLQYELTRFKLDFVQPSEQIKKLGVCPGFTEEEKRAFYENNQDLFGRYHGDLFDYEDVRQIIEKRLREDAYDRLIQDILCQSENRA
;
A
#
# COMPACT_ATOMS: atom_id res chain seq x y z
N MET A 1 -16.64 11.04 -12.63
CA MET A 1 -16.28 10.68 -14.02
C MET A 1 -15.12 9.70 -13.96
N MET A 2 -15.15 8.62 -14.73
CA MET A 2 -14.09 7.60 -14.79
C MET A 2 -12.80 8.20 -15.37
N ASN A 3 -11.65 7.96 -14.74
CA ASN A 3 -10.37 8.41 -15.31
C ASN A 3 -9.94 7.45 -16.42
N ARG A 4 -10.31 7.78 -17.66
CA ARG A 4 -10.10 6.93 -18.85
C ARG A 4 -8.64 6.50 -19.06
N LYS A 5 -7.67 7.25 -18.54
CA LYS A 5 -6.25 6.96 -18.71
C LYS A 5 -5.76 5.85 -17.78
N TYR A 6 -6.30 5.78 -16.56
CA TYR A 6 -5.88 4.81 -15.54
C TYR A 6 -6.90 3.69 -15.35
N CYS A 7 -8.04 3.73 -16.06
CA CYS A 7 -9.11 2.74 -16.00
C CYS A 7 -9.73 2.58 -14.60
N LEU A 8 -9.70 3.64 -13.79
CA LEU A 8 -10.27 3.66 -12.44
C LEU A 8 -11.60 4.41 -12.43
N ASP A 9 -12.52 3.95 -11.59
CA ASP A 9 -13.73 4.69 -11.27
C ASP A 9 -13.42 5.95 -10.43
N LYS A 10 -14.45 6.71 -10.04
CA LYS A 10 -14.25 7.95 -9.28
C LYS A 10 -13.65 7.66 -7.90
N LYS A 11 -14.16 6.66 -7.20
CA LYS A 11 -13.78 6.33 -5.82
C LYS A 11 -12.36 5.75 -5.79
N GLU A 12 -12.08 4.79 -6.67
CA GLU A 12 -10.75 4.22 -6.83
C GLU A 12 -9.70 5.29 -7.20
N TRP A 13 -10.09 6.27 -8.00
CA TRP A 13 -9.23 7.40 -8.33
C TRP A 13 -8.94 8.29 -7.11
N GLU A 14 -9.95 8.61 -6.31
CA GLU A 14 -9.79 9.38 -5.07
C GLU A 14 -8.89 8.65 -4.07
N GLU A 15 -9.08 7.34 -3.89
CA GLU A 15 -8.22 6.49 -3.06
C GLU A 15 -6.76 6.48 -3.56
N ALA A 16 -6.55 6.35 -4.88
CA ALA A 16 -5.22 6.43 -5.48
C ALA A 16 -4.55 7.80 -5.25
N GLN A 17 -5.30 8.89 -5.34
CA GLN A 17 -4.80 10.23 -5.05
C GLN A 17 -4.44 10.39 -3.57
N ALA A 18 -5.26 9.87 -2.65
CA ALA A 18 -4.96 9.87 -1.22
C ALA A 18 -3.68 9.08 -0.92
N ALA A 19 -3.46 7.94 -1.57
CA ALA A 19 -2.23 7.16 -1.42
C ALA A 19 -0.99 7.89 -1.96
N LEU A 20 -1.10 8.62 -3.07
CA LEU A 20 -0.03 9.48 -3.57
C LEU A 20 0.29 10.62 -2.59
N LEU A 21 -0.74 11.22 -1.98
CA LEU A 21 -0.57 12.26 -0.95
C LEU A 21 0.11 11.70 0.30
N LEU A 22 -0.30 10.52 0.77
CA LEU A 22 0.32 9.84 1.90
C LEU A 22 1.79 9.53 1.62
N ALA A 23 2.11 9.01 0.43
CA ALA A 23 3.48 8.75 0.00
C ALA A 23 4.34 10.02 0.00
N LYS A 24 3.78 11.17 -0.39
CA LYS A 24 4.44 12.47 -0.28
C LYS A 24 4.66 12.89 1.19
N GLN A 25 3.68 12.70 2.06
CA GLN A 25 3.81 13.00 3.51
C GLN A 25 4.91 12.15 4.16
N PHE A 26 5.06 10.90 3.74
CA PHE A 26 6.16 10.02 4.15
C PHE A 26 7.50 10.34 3.47
N GLY A 27 7.51 11.29 2.52
CA GLY A 27 8.68 11.67 1.73
C GLY A 27 9.14 10.59 0.73
N LEU A 28 8.34 9.56 0.45
CA LEU A 28 8.68 8.51 -0.51
C LEU A 28 8.72 9.06 -1.95
N ILE A 29 7.97 10.13 -2.19
CA ILE A 29 7.97 10.92 -3.42
C ILE A 29 7.94 12.41 -3.08
N GLU A 30 8.46 13.24 -3.98
CA GLU A 30 8.45 14.70 -3.81
C GLU A 30 7.09 15.32 -4.14
N ASP A 31 6.39 14.75 -5.13
CA ASP A 31 5.14 15.31 -5.67
C ASP A 31 4.11 14.21 -5.99
N ALA A 32 2.90 14.42 -5.48
CA ALA A 32 1.73 13.55 -5.64
C ALA A 32 0.91 13.85 -6.91
N GLY A 33 1.26 14.91 -7.65
CA GLY A 33 0.55 15.32 -8.86
C GLY A 33 0.64 14.31 -10.01
N ILE A 34 -0.38 14.31 -10.87
CA ILE A 34 -0.48 13.41 -12.03
C ILE A 34 0.69 13.62 -13.00
N GLU A 35 1.12 14.87 -13.21
CA GLU A 35 2.27 15.16 -14.07
C GLU A 35 3.57 14.57 -13.50
N ALA A 36 3.75 14.63 -12.18
CA ALA A 36 4.90 14.03 -11.51
C ALA A 36 4.88 12.49 -11.62
N LEU A 37 3.70 11.87 -11.44
CA LEU A 37 3.49 10.44 -11.69
C LEU A 37 3.89 10.05 -13.12
N GLU A 38 3.46 10.82 -14.12
CA GLU A 38 3.81 10.56 -15.53
C GLU A 38 5.30 10.73 -15.82
N LYS A 39 5.96 11.73 -15.20
CA LYS A 39 7.41 11.91 -15.27
C LYS A 39 8.15 10.72 -14.67
N ARG A 40 7.71 10.23 -13.51
CA ARG A 40 8.28 9.02 -12.88
C ARG A 40 8.09 7.79 -13.76
N ARG A 41 6.90 7.59 -14.35
CA ARG A 41 6.67 6.50 -15.32
C ARG A 41 7.61 6.60 -16.52
N ALA A 42 7.70 7.78 -17.13
CA ALA A 42 8.55 7.99 -18.30
C ALA A 42 10.03 7.73 -17.98
N LYS A 43 10.48 8.11 -16.78
CA LYS A 43 11.81 7.76 -16.27
C LYS A 43 11.97 6.25 -16.11
N LYS A 44 11.01 5.57 -15.46
CA LYS A 44 11.01 4.11 -15.27
C LYS A 44 11.07 3.35 -16.58
N ASN A 45 10.30 3.75 -17.59
CA ASN A 45 10.29 3.10 -18.91
C ASN A 45 11.58 3.30 -19.72
N LYS A 46 12.41 4.28 -19.35
CA LYS A 46 13.74 4.46 -19.94
C LYS A 46 14.81 3.61 -19.24
N GLU A 47 14.52 3.11 -18.04
CA GLU A 47 15.43 2.20 -17.34
C GLU A 47 15.44 0.85 -18.06
N ASN A 48 16.63 0.37 -18.45
CA ASN A 48 16.76 -0.92 -19.08
C ASN A 48 16.73 -2.02 -18.01
N SER A 49 15.52 -2.44 -17.62
CA SER A 49 15.35 -3.47 -16.59
C SER A 49 15.68 -4.85 -17.15
N LEU A 50 16.62 -5.55 -16.49
CA LEU A 50 16.95 -6.96 -16.81
C LEU A 50 15.81 -7.92 -16.43
N TYR A 51 15.00 -7.53 -15.44
CA TYR A 51 13.89 -8.33 -14.91
C TYR A 51 12.58 -7.54 -14.88
N GLY A 52 11.45 -8.23 -14.91
CA GLY A 52 10.13 -7.60 -14.87
C GLY A 52 9.72 -6.95 -16.19
N VAL A 53 8.82 -5.96 -16.11
CA VAL A 53 8.20 -5.38 -17.31
C VAL A 53 9.11 -4.35 -17.97
N ARG A 54 9.26 -4.45 -19.29
CA ARG A 54 10.10 -3.53 -20.09
C ARG A 54 9.44 -2.17 -20.33
N PHE A 55 8.12 -2.09 -20.26
CA PHE A 55 7.36 -0.86 -20.47
C PHE A 55 6.09 -0.83 -19.63
N TYR A 56 5.89 0.23 -18.87
CA TYR A 56 4.69 0.47 -18.09
C TYR A 56 3.66 1.32 -18.83
N SER A 57 2.43 0.81 -18.93
CA SER A 57 1.24 1.60 -19.24
C SER A 57 0.87 2.52 -18.05
N PRO A 58 0.02 3.54 -18.24
CA PRO A 58 -0.40 4.42 -17.15
C PRO A 58 -1.01 3.67 -15.96
N ALA A 59 -2.00 2.80 -16.21
CA ALA A 59 -2.67 2.04 -15.16
C ALA A 59 -1.71 1.11 -14.42
N MET A 60 -0.84 0.41 -15.15
CA MET A 60 0.12 -0.52 -14.56
C MET A 60 1.16 0.20 -13.71
N TYR A 61 1.64 1.36 -14.15
CA TYR A 61 2.60 2.15 -13.37
C TYR A 61 1.99 2.71 -12.09
N LEU A 62 0.73 3.19 -12.16
CA LEU A 62 0.02 3.65 -10.98
C LEU A 62 -0.11 2.52 -9.96
N GLN A 63 -0.59 1.34 -10.37
CA GLN A 63 -0.71 0.18 -9.48
C GLN A 63 0.64 -0.25 -8.90
N TYR A 64 1.71 -0.20 -9.71
CA TYR A 64 3.07 -0.47 -9.25
C TYR A 64 3.50 0.50 -8.14
N GLU A 65 3.31 1.81 -8.30
CA GLU A 65 3.67 2.80 -7.27
C GLU A 65 2.81 2.64 -6.02
N LEU A 66 1.49 2.49 -6.15
CA LEU A 66 0.58 2.28 -5.02
C LEU A 66 0.97 1.04 -4.21
N THR A 67 1.27 -0.06 -4.90
CA THR A 67 1.73 -1.32 -4.26
C THR A 67 3.07 -1.10 -3.57
N ARG A 68 4.01 -0.42 -4.22
CA ARG A 68 5.33 -0.11 -3.65
C ARG A 68 5.19 0.72 -2.37
N PHE A 69 4.38 1.79 -2.36
CA PHE A 69 4.20 2.63 -1.19
C PHE A 69 3.56 1.88 -0.02
N LYS A 70 2.55 1.05 -0.29
CA LYS A 70 1.95 0.18 0.72
C LYS A 70 3.01 -0.77 1.30
N LEU A 71 3.83 -1.40 0.46
CA LEU A 71 4.92 -2.28 0.92
C LEU A 71 5.99 -1.54 1.73
N ASP A 72 6.39 -0.34 1.32
CA ASP A 72 7.36 0.49 2.05
C ASP A 72 6.87 0.81 3.48
N PHE A 73 5.56 0.90 3.70
CA PHE A 73 4.95 1.08 5.03
C PHE A 73 4.79 -0.23 5.81
N VAL A 74 4.29 -1.26 5.14
CA VAL A 74 3.91 -2.55 5.73
C VAL A 74 5.14 -3.40 6.10
N GLN A 75 6.21 -3.26 5.33
CA GLN A 75 7.54 -3.75 5.64
C GLN A 75 8.44 -2.51 5.76
N PRO A 76 8.43 -1.85 6.94
CA PRO A 76 8.90 -0.48 7.08
C PRO A 76 10.29 -0.30 6.49
N SER A 77 10.39 0.50 5.43
CA SER A 77 11.68 0.92 4.90
C SER A 77 12.41 1.78 5.95
N GLU A 78 13.73 1.94 5.81
CA GLU A 78 14.52 2.78 6.74
C GLU A 78 13.98 4.21 6.84
N GLN A 79 13.37 4.71 5.76
CA GLN A 79 12.71 6.00 5.76
C GLN A 79 11.44 6.01 6.61
N ILE A 80 10.57 5.01 6.47
CA ILE A 80 9.35 4.90 7.28
C ILE A 80 9.69 4.65 8.76
N LYS A 81 10.69 3.83 9.06
CA LYS A 81 11.16 3.59 10.43
C LYS A 81 11.60 4.88 11.12
N LYS A 82 12.35 5.74 10.42
CA LYS A 82 12.81 7.04 10.96
C LYS A 82 11.67 8.00 11.31
N LEU A 83 10.53 7.89 10.62
CA LEU A 83 9.36 8.73 10.88
C LEU A 83 8.58 8.27 12.13
N GLY A 84 8.79 7.04 12.61
CA GLY A 84 8.06 6.51 13.77
C GLY A 84 6.54 6.33 13.55
N VAL A 85 6.09 6.37 12.29
CA VAL A 85 4.67 6.30 11.92
C VAL A 85 4.14 4.87 11.79
N CYS A 86 5.02 3.88 11.77
CA CYS A 86 4.62 2.48 11.65
C CYS A 86 4.24 1.92 13.04
N PRO A 87 3.01 1.42 13.23
CA PRO A 87 2.62 0.81 14.49
C PRO A 87 3.40 -0.48 14.76
N GLY A 88 3.78 -0.66 16.02
CA GLY A 88 4.13 -1.97 16.58
C GLY A 88 2.86 -2.65 17.10
N PHE A 89 2.84 -3.98 17.05
CA PHE A 89 1.72 -4.78 17.55
C PHE A 89 2.21 -5.74 18.62
N THR A 90 1.46 -5.87 19.71
CA THR A 90 1.80 -6.79 20.79
C THR A 90 1.56 -8.25 20.37
N GLU A 91 2.10 -9.20 21.12
CA GLU A 91 1.84 -10.62 20.85
C GLU A 91 0.37 -10.97 21.10
N GLU A 92 -0.29 -10.32 22.06
CA GLU A 92 -1.70 -10.51 22.34
C GLU A 92 -2.57 -10.05 21.15
N GLU A 93 -2.27 -8.89 20.55
CA GLU A 93 -2.97 -8.40 19.37
C GLU A 93 -2.80 -9.36 18.17
N LYS A 94 -1.59 -9.87 17.97
CA LYS A 94 -1.31 -10.82 16.89
C LYS A 94 -1.99 -12.18 17.11
N ARG A 95 -2.02 -12.68 18.35
CA ARG A 95 -2.74 -13.92 18.70
C ARG A 95 -4.25 -13.74 18.52
N ALA A 96 -4.81 -12.63 18.99
CA ALA A 96 -6.22 -12.31 18.81
C ALA A 96 -6.59 -12.25 17.32
N PHE A 97 -5.73 -11.69 16.47
CA PHE A 97 -5.96 -11.73 15.01
C PHE A 97 -5.98 -13.17 14.47
N TYR A 98 -5.02 -14.01 14.88
CA TYR A 98 -4.98 -15.41 14.45
C TYR A 98 -6.23 -16.19 14.85
N GLU A 99 -6.67 -16.06 16.10
CA GLU A 99 -7.84 -16.76 16.66
C GLU A 99 -9.15 -16.30 16.01
N ASN A 100 -9.28 -15.00 15.71
CA ASN A 100 -10.48 -14.45 15.10
C ASN A 100 -10.57 -14.65 13.57
N ASN A 101 -9.47 -15.05 12.91
CA ASN A 101 -9.40 -15.17 11.44
C ASN A 101 -8.80 -16.52 11.01
N GLN A 102 -9.15 -17.62 11.69
CA GLN A 102 -8.61 -18.95 11.40
C GLN A 102 -8.89 -19.42 9.95
N ASP A 103 -9.95 -18.90 9.33
CA ASP A 103 -10.30 -19.16 7.93
C ASP A 103 -9.21 -18.72 6.95
N LEU A 104 -8.42 -17.69 7.29
CA LEU A 104 -7.30 -17.21 6.47
C LEU A 104 -6.05 -18.09 6.57
N PHE A 105 -5.98 -18.98 7.56
CA PHE A 105 -4.80 -19.80 7.87
C PHE A 105 -5.02 -21.30 7.61
N GLY A 106 -6.12 -21.65 6.94
CA GLY A 106 -6.36 -23.00 6.44
C GLY A 106 -5.41 -23.37 5.29
N ARG A 107 -4.88 -24.59 5.36
CA ARG A 107 -4.11 -25.23 4.29
C ARG A 107 -5.03 -26.09 3.43
N TYR A 108 -4.48 -26.58 2.33
CA TYR A 108 -5.23 -27.37 1.35
C TYR A 108 -5.95 -28.59 1.94
N HIS A 109 -5.37 -29.26 2.94
CA HIS A 109 -5.95 -30.44 3.58
C HIS A 109 -6.84 -30.12 4.78
N GLY A 110 -7.09 -28.84 5.08
CA GLY A 110 -7.92 -28.39 6.19
C GLY A 110 -7.18 -28.29 7.54
N ASP A 111 -5.88 -28.59 7.58
CA ASP A 111 -5.02 -28.23 8.71
C ASP A 111 -4.73 -26.72 8.74
N LEU A 112 -4.40 -26.19 9.91
CA LEU A 112 -4.06 -24.77 10.08
C LEU A 112 -2.53 -24.59 10.07
N PHE A 113 -2.06 -23.44 9.59
CA PHE A 113 -0.69 -23.01 9.88
C PHE A 113 -0.52 -22.72 11.37
N ASP A 114 0.61 -23.11 11.97
CA ASP A 114 0.91 -22.74 13.35
C ASP A 114 1.08 -21.22 13.49
N TYR A 115 0.66 -20.66 14.62
CA TYR A 115 0.75 -19.21 14.88
C TYR A 115 2.18 -18.68 14.66
N GLU A 116 3.20 -19.42 15.10
CA GLU A 116 4.59 -18.99 14.97
C GLU A 116 5.04 -18.89 13.50
N ASP A 117 4.51 -19.73 12.60
CA ASP A 117 4.80 -19.70 11.17
C ASP A 117 4.21 -18.44 10.49
N VAL A 118 3.03 -18.01 10.95
CA VAL A 118 2.28 -16.91 10.33
C VAL A 118 2.38 -15.59 11.09
N ARG A 119 3.08 -15.55 12.24
CA ARG A 119 3.19 -14.36 13.10
C ARG A 119 3.62 -13.10 12.34
N GLN A 120 4.63 -13.22 11.46
CA GLN A 120 5.11 -12.08 10.67
C GLN A 120 4.10 -11.67 9.58
N ILE A 121 3.34 -12.63 9.04
CA ILE A 121 2.30 -12.38 8.04
C ILE A 121 1.12 -11.65 8.69
N ILE A 122 0.75 -12.04 9.92
CA ILE A 122 -0.27 -11.34 10.71
C ILE A 122 0.14 -9.90 10.96
N GLU A 123 1.37 -9.67 11.44
CA GLU A 123 1.88 -8.32 11.66
C GLU A 123 1.87 -7.47 10.38
N LYS A 124 2.21 -8.10 9.25
CA LYS A 124 2.11 -7.49 7.92
C LYS A 124 0.67 -7.07 7.62
N ARG A 125 -0.30 -7.95 7.88
CA ARG A 125 -1.73 -7.71 7.63
C ARG A 125 -2.28 -6.58 8.50
N LEU A 126 -1.91 -6.56 9.78
CA LEU A 126 -2.27 -5.48 10.70
C LEU A 126 -1.72 -4.11 10.25
N ARG A 127 -0.51 -4.09 9.66
CA ARG A 127 0.03 -2.86 9.05
C ARG A 127 -0.67 -2.48 7.75
N GLU A 128 -1.14 -3.44 6.95
CA GLU A 128 -1.96 -3.16 5.76
C GLU A 128 -3.25 -2.45 6.18
N ASP A 129 -3.91 -2.94 7.23
CA ASP A 129 -5.12 -2.31 7.78
C ASP A 129 -4.85 -0.91 8.37
N ALA A 130 -3.67 -0.72 9.00
CA ALA A 130 -3.26 0.59 9.49
C ALA A 130 -2.98 1.56 8.34
N TYR A 131 -2.34 1.10 7.25
CA TYR A 131 -2.13 1.89 6.05
C TYR A 131 -3.46 2.31 5.43
N ASP A 132 -4.40 1.37 5.26
CA ASP A 132 -5.70 1.65 4.66
C ASP A 132 -6.52 2.64 5.51
N ARG A 133 -6.40 2.59 6.84
CA ARG A 133 -6.96 3.63 7.74
C ARG A 133 -6.39 5.02 7.47
N LEU A 134 -5.08 5.15 7.28
CA LEU A 134 -4.45 6.44 6.97
C LEU A 134 -4.95 7.02 5.63
N ILE A 135 -5.21 6.16 4.65
CA ILE A 135 -5.83 6.57 3.38
C ILE A 135 -7.23 7.12 3.61
N GLN A 136 -8.05 6.43 4.40
CA GLN A 136 -9.41 6.89 4.74
C GLN A 136 -9.39 8.20 5.53
N ASP A 137 -8.44 8.39 6.44
CA ASP A 137 -8.28 9.66 7.17
C ASP A 137 -8.01 10.83 6.22
N ILE A 138 -7.17 10.64 5.19
CA ILE A 138 -6.91 11.67 4.17
C ILE A 138 -8.17 11.98 3.35
N LEU A 139 -8.94 10.95 2.98
CA LEU A 139 -10.20 11.13 2.24
C LEU A 139 -11.22 11.90 3.08
N CYS A 140 -11.40 11.54 4.35
CA CYS A 140 -12.30 12.26 5.26
C CYS A 140 -11.87 13.73 5.46
N GLN A 141 -10.57 14.00 5.56
CA GLN A 141 -10.07 15.37 5.67
C GLN A 141 -10.28 16.20 4.40
N SER A 142 -10.28 15.59 3.22
CA SER A 142 -10.51 16.31 1.96
C SER A 142 -11.99 16.65 1.77
N GLU A 143 -12.89 15.76 2.18
CA GLU A 143 -14.35 15.99 2.17
C GLU A 143 -14.76 17.13 3.11
N ASN A 144 -14.17 17.20 4.32
CA ASN A 144 -14.46 18.26 5.29
C ASN A 144 -13.92 19.64 4.90
N ARG A 145 -13.08 19.73 3.87
CA ARG A 145 -12.49 20.99 3.37
C ARG A 145 -13.16 21.50 2.09
N ALA A 146 -14.07 20.72 1.49
CA ALA A 146 -14.81 21.05 0.28
C ALA A 146 -16.15 21.73 0.61
#